data_AF-A0A945U9K3-F1
#
_entry.id   AF-A0A945U9K3-F1
#
_cell.length_a   1.000
_cell.length_b   1.000
_cell.length_c   1.000
_cell.angle_alpha   90.00
_cell.angle_beta   90.00
_cell.angle_gamma   90.00
#
_symmetry.space_group_name_H-M   'P 1'
#
loop_
_entity.id
_entity.type
_entity.pdbx_description
1 polymer ?
#
loop_
_entity_poly.entity_id
_entity_poly.type
_entity_poly.pdbx_seq_one_letter_code
_entity_poly.pdbx_strand_id
1 'polypeptide(L)'
;MMIKFPSYAFITGLYFSTLQFCFLILLQINISSAYLTYMVITGSWLAGSLVGLWMKSLNRHLGVGLGLFCFYGVYALVTHLPFSGYTLAFSALGAGLAGLWAGQFFIFLLSQYKEVDRLFFHENNGFLLGII
;
A
#
# COMPACT_ATOMS: atom_id res chain seq x y z
N MET A 1 18.74 9.49 12.65
CA MET A 1 17.91 10.71 12.57
C MET A 1 16.47 10.32 12.89
N MET A 2 15.95 10.67 14.06
CA MET A 2 14.55 10.38 14.42
C MET A 2 13.66 11.32 13.63
N ILE A 3 13.00 10.82 12.58
CA ILE A 3 11.94 11.55 11.89
C ILE A 3 10.88 11.90 12.94
N LYS A 4 10.52 13.18 13.04
CA LYS A 4 9.47 13.63 13.96
C LYS A 4 8.16 12.91 13.61
N PHE A 5 7.43 12.46 14.62
CA PHE A 5 6.16 11.71 14.49
C PHE A 5 5.23 12.20 13.36
N PRO A 6 4.93 13.52 13.25
CA PRO A 6 4.05 14.03 12.20
C PRO A 6 4.59 13.75 10.79
N SER A 7 5.89 13.98 10.60
CA SER A 7 6.55 13.79 9.30
C SER A 7 6.57 12.32 8.90
N TYR A 8 6.74 11.41 9.87
CA TYR A 8 6.73 9.97 9.59
C TYR A 8 5.35 9.48 9.17
N ALA A 9 4.30 9.88 9.90
CA ALA A 9 2.92 9.53 9.55
C ALA A 9 2.54 10.07 8.17
N PHE A 10 2.91 11.33 7.89
CA PHE A 10 2.69 11.96 6.59
C PHE A 10 3.39 11.23 5.44
N ILE A 11 4.69 10.95 5.56
CA ILE A 11 5.45 10.23 4.52
C ILE A 11 4.88 8.83 4.30
N THR A 12 4.40 8.18 5.37
CA THR A 12 3.84 6.83 5.27
C THR A 12 2.49 6.84 4.55
N GLY A 13 1.62 7.83 4.84
CA GLY A 13 0.38 8.02 4.08
C GLY A 13 0.63 8.29 2.60
N LEU A 14 1.61 9.15 2.29
CA LEU A 14 2.05 9.41 0.91
C LEU A 14 2.51 8.12 0.22
N TYR A 15 3.33 7.31 0.91
CA TYR A 15 3.76 6.02 0.40
C TYR A 15 2.57 5.09 0.11
N PHE A 16 1.58 5.02 1.00
CA PHE A 16 0.41 4.16 0.82
C PHE A 16 -0.42 4.56 -0.39
N SER A 17 -0.79 5.84 -0.51
CA SER A 17 -1.60 6.29 -1.64
C SER A 17 -0.83 6.15 -2.96
N THR A 18 0.42 6.58 -3.02
CA THR A 18 1.22 6.43 -4.25
C THR A 18 1.28 4.96 -4.68
N LEU A 19 1.59 4.05 -3.76
CA LEU A 19 1.70 2.62 -4.11
C LEU A 19 0.35 2.04 -4.56
N GLN A 20 -0.73 2.32 -3.82
CA GLN A 20 -2.07 1.84 -4.15
C GLN A 20 -2.56 2.36 -5.51
N PHE A 21 -2.35 3.65 -5.80
CA PHE A 21 -2.73 4.26 -7.08
C PHE A 21 -1.83 3.82 -8.23
N CYS A 22 -0.54 3.59 -8.01
CA CYS A 22 0.32 3.03 -9.04
C CYS A 22 -0.09 1.60 -9.43
N PHE A 23 -0.46 0.75 -8.46
CA PHE A 23 -1.05 -0.56 -8.76
C PHE A 23 -2.36 -0.43 -9.56
N LEU A 24 -3.21 0.51 -9.16
CA LEU A 24 -4.48 0.77 -9.84
C LEU A 24 -4.27 1.20 -11.30
N ILE A 25 -3.38 2.16 -11.55
CA ILE A 25 -3.07 2.66 -12.89
C ILE A 25 -2.48 1.54 -13.76
N LEU A 26 -1.51 0.77 -13.23
CA LEU A 26 -0.91 -0.34 -13.98
C LEU A 26 -1.94 -1.39 -14.36
N LEU A 27 -2.82 -1.75 -13.44
CA LEU A 27 -3.87 -2.74 -13.71
C LEU A 27 -4.91 -2.19 -14.70
N GLN A 28 -5.29 -0.92 -14.56
CA GLN A 28 -6.25 -0.24 -15.45
C GLN A 28 -5.74 -0.14 -16.90
N ILE A 29 -4.43 -0.01 -17.11
CA ILE A 29 -3.81 -0.04 -18.45
C ILE A 29 -3.98 -1.43 -19.11
N ASN A 30 -3.99 -2.50 -18.32
CA ASN A 30 -4.07 -3.88 -18.82
C ASN A 30 -5.50 -4.44 -18.86
N ILE A 31 -6.42 -3.86 -18.08
CA ILE A 31 -7.78 -4.36 -17.90
C ILE A 31 -8.78 -3.23 -18.12
N SER A 32 -9.66 -3.40 -19.10
CA SER A 32 -10.65 -2.39 -19.48
C SER A 32 -11.76 -2.18 -18.44
N SER A 33 -11.97 -3.13 -17.51
CA SER A 33 -13.00 -3.03 -16.48
C SER A 33 -12.53 -2.21 -15.28
N ALA A 34 -13.02 -0.97 -15.19
CA ALA A 34 -12.77 -0.11 -14.03
C ALA A 34 -13.27 -0.73 -12.73
N TYR A 35 -14.51 -1.25 -12.73
CA TYR A 35 -15.11 -1.88 -11.55
C TYR A 35 -14.23 -3.01 -10.99
N LEU A 36 -13.78 -3.92 -11.86
CA LEU A 36 -12.93 -5.05 -11.45
C LEU A 36 -11.59 -4.55 -10.89
N THR A 37 -10.98 -3.57 -11.56
CA THR A 37 -9.70 -2.99 -11.13
C THR A 37 -9.79 -2.34 -9.75
N TYR A 38 -10.78 -1.49 -9.52
CA TYR A 38 -11.03 -0.86 -8.22
C TYR A 38 -11.30 -1.90 -7.13
N MET A 39 -12.17 -2.87 -7.41
CA MET A 39 -12.54 -3.92 -6.45
C MET A 39 -11.34 -4.78 -6.06
N VAL A 40 -10.53 -5.21 -7.03
CA VAL A 40 -9.37 -6.06 -6.78
C VAL A 40 -8.31 -5.31 -5.99
N ILE A 41 -7.89 -4.12 -6.44
CA ILE A 41 -6.81 -3.39 -5.76
C ILE A 41 -7.24 -2.98 -4.35
N THR A 42 -8.42 -2.38 -4.21
CA THR A 42 -8.92 -1.92 -2.90
C THR A 42 -9.21 -3.10 -1.98
N GLY A 43 -9.88 -4.14 -2.48
CA GLY A 43 -10.23 -5.32 -1.71
C GLY A 43 -9.00 -6.10 -1.25
N SER A 44 -8.03 -6.31 -2.13
CA SER A 44 -6.76 -6.94 -1.77
C SER A 44 -5.96 -6.11 -0.77
N TRP A 45 -5.88 -4.79 -0.97
CA TRP A 45 -5.20 -3.89 -0.02
C TRP A 45 -5.83 -3.92 1.37
N LEU A 46 -7.17 -3.90 1.46
CA LEU A 46 -7.89 -4.01 2.72
C LEU A 46 -7.68 -5.37 3.38
N ALA A 47 -7.74 -6.46 2.61
CA ALA A 47 -7.44 -7.80 3.11
C ALA A 47 -6.01 -7.89 3.66
N GLY A 48 -5.05 -7.32 2.94
CA GLY A 48 -3.66 -7.16 3.39
C GLY A 48 -3.56 -6.37 4.68
N SER A 49 -4.19 -5.21 4.74
CA SER A 49 -4.23 -4.35 5.94
C SER A 49 -4.80 -5.08 7.14
N LEU A 50 -5.89 -5.83 6.97
CA LEU A 50 -6.45 -6.67 8.04
C LEU A 50 -5.44 -7.70 8.53
N VAL A 51 -4.86 -8.49 7.62
CA VAL A 51 -3.84 -9.50 7.96
C VAL A 51 -2.64 -8.85 8.68
N GLY A 52 -2.22 -7.68 8.22
CA GLY A 52 -1.14 -6.89 8.80
C GLY A 52 -1.32 -6.56 10.28
N LEU A 53 -2.56 -6.41 10.76
CA LEU A 53 -2.84 -6.13 12.18
C LEU A 53 -2.36 -7.24 13.12
N TRP A 54 -2.20 -8.47 12.65
CA TRP A 54 -1.75 -9.60 13.48
C TRP A 54 -0.26 -9.90 13.31
N MET A 55 0.46 -9.19 12.42
CA MET A 55 1.85 -9.47 12.09
C MET A 55 2.85 -8.69 12.96
N LYS A 56 2.98 -9.09 14.23
CA LYS A 56 3.86 -8.43 15.22
C LYS A 56 5.34 -8.32 14.80
N SER A 57 5.83 -9.21 13.95
CA SER A 57 7.24 -9.26 13.51
C SER A 57 7.54 -8.44 12.25
N LEU A 58 6.52 -7.84 11.61
CA LEU A 58 6.73 -7.09 10.38
C LEU A 58 7.42 -5.74 10.69
N ASN A 59 8.71 -5.67 10.39
CA ASN A 59 9.50 -4.44 10.48
C ASN A 59 9.13 -3.48 9.35
N ARG A 60 9.16 -2.16 9.61
CA ARG A 60 8.95 -1.10 8.62
C ARG A 60 9.74 -1.30 7.33
N HIS A 61 11.02 -1.70 7.43
CA HIS A 61 11.88 -1.85 6.27
C HIS A 61 11.44 -3.02 5.40
N LEU A 62 10.99 -4.10 6.04
CA LEU A 62 10.48 -5.27 5.35
C LEU A 62 9.11 -5.00 4.73
N GLY A 63 8.20 -4.33 5.45
CA GLY A 63 6.87 -3.96 4.94
C GLY A 63 6.94 -3.02 3.73
N VAL A 64 7.75 -1.96 3.83
CA VAL A 64 7.97 -1.03 2.72
C VAL A 64 8.71 -1.72 1.57
N GLY A 65 9.77 -2.47 1.87
CA GLY A 65 10.53 -3.20 0.85
C GLY A 65 9.69 -4.23 0.10
N LEU A 66 8.82 -4.95 0.79
CA LEU A 66 7.90 -5.92 0.20
C LEU A 66 6.90 -5.23 -0.74
N GLY A 67 6.30 -4.11 -0.32
CA GLY A 67 5.36 -3.36 -1.15
C GLY A 67 6.01 -2.86 -2.45
N LEU A 68 7.21 -2.26 -2.35
CA LEU A 68 7.98 -1.82 -3.52
C LEU A 68 8.38 -3.00 -4.42
N PHE A 69 8.86 -4.10 -3.84
CA PHE A 69 9.22 -5.30 -4.58
C PHE A 69 8.03 -5.86 -5.37
N CYS A 70 6.87 -5.98 -4.73
CA CYS A 70 5.64 -6.42 -5.39
C CYS A 70 5.22 -5.48 -6.52
N PHE A 71 5.31 -4.16 -6.31
CA PHE A 71 4.99 -3.19 -7.35
C PHE A 71 5.91 -3.30 -8.55
N TYR A 72 7.23 -3.34 -8.34
CA TYR A 72 8.18 -3.47 -9.45
C TYR A 72 8.07 -4.83 -10.16
N GLY A 73 7.67 -5.89 -9.44
CA GLY A 73 7.36 -7.18 -10.05
C GLY A 73 6.16 -7.09 -11.02
N VAL A 74 5.09 -6.41 -10.61
CA VAL A 74 3.92 -6.16 -11.48
C VAL A 74 4.28 -5.22 -12.63
N TYR A 75 5.05 -4.17 -12.37
CA TYR A 75 5.55 -3.26 -13.40
C TYR A 75 6.35 -4.01 -14.47
N ALA A 76 7.28 -4.89 -14.07
CA ALA A 76 8.04 -5.72 -14.99
C ALA A 76 7.14 -6.67 -15.78
N LEU A 77 6.15 -7.29 -15.13
CA LEU A 77 5.16 -8.14 -15.80
C LEU A 77 4.39 -7.37 -16.87
N VAL A 78 3.88 -6.18 -16.55
CA VAL A 78 3.14 -5.33 -17.50
C VAL A 78 4.02 -4.86 -18.66
N THR A 79 5.30 -4.55 -18.37
CA THR A 79 6.23 -4.04 -19.38
C THR A 79 6.70 -5.14 -20.34
N HIS A 80 6.95 -6.35 -19.85
CA HIS A 80 7.49 -7.46 -20.65
C HIS A 80 6.42 -8.41 -21.21
N LEU A 81 5.26 -8.52 -20.55
CA LEU A 81 4.14 -9.38 -20.93
C LEU A 81 2.81 -8.60 -20.82
N PRO A 82 2.62 -7.57 -21.66
CA PRO A 82 1.42 -6.74 -21.62
C PRO A 82 0.15 -7.57 -21.88
N PHE A 83 -0.94 -7.21 -21.20
CA PHE A 83 -2.26 -7.87 -21.29
C PHE A 83 -2.29 -9.33 -20.85
N SER A 84 -1.25 -9.79 -20.15
CA SER A 84 -1.24 -11.12 -19.57
C SER A 84 -2.36 -11.29 -18.54
N GLY A 85 -3.06 -12.44 -18.59
CA GLY A 85 -4.07 -12.80 -17.59
C GLY A 85 -3.51 -12.90 -16.17
N TYR A 86 -2.18 -13.07 -16.03
CA TYR A 86 -1.51 -13.10 -14.74
C TYR A 86 -1.45 -11.73 -14.05
N THR A 87 -1.56 -10.63 -14.80
CA THR A 87 -1.45 -9.27 -14.26
C THR A 87 -2.48 -9.00 -13.17
N LEU A 88 -3.71 -9.52 -13.31
CA LEU A 88 -4.75 -9.39 -12.28
C LEU A 88 -4.34 -10.09 -10.98
N ALA A 89 -3.93 -11.36 -11.07
CA ALA A 89 -3.57 -12.16 -9.91
C ALA A 89 -2.35 -11.59 -9.18
N PHE A 90 -1.30 -11.19 -9.92
CA PHE A 90 -0.10 -10.61 -9.32
C PHE A 90 -0.34 -9.20 -8.78
N SER A 91 -1.21 -8.40 -9.40
CA SER A 91 -1.60 -7.09 -8.85
C SER A 91 -2.42 -7.24 -7.57
N ALA A 92 -3.35 -8.21 -7.52
CA ALA A 92 -4.11 -8.53 -6.33
C ALA A 92 -3.19 -8.98 -5.18
N LEU A 93 -2.31 -9.94 -5.45
CA LEU A 93 -1.34 -10.45 -4.47
C LEU A 93 -0.38 -9.35 -4.03
N GLY A 94 0.15 -8.56 -4.98
CA GLY A 94 1.07 -7.46 -4.69
C GLY A 94 0.44 -6.35 -3.85
N ALA A 95 -0.79 -5.93 -4.19
CA ALA A 95 -1.54 -4.95 -3.41
C ALA A 95 -1.86 -5.47 -2.00
N GLY A 96 -2.20 -6.75 -1.86
CA GLY A 96 -2.41 -7.37 -0.54
C GLY A 96 -1.14 -7.42 0.30
N LEU A 97 -0.01 -7.84 -0.28
CA LEU A 97 1.27 -7.87 0.43
C LEU A 97 1.75 -6.46 0.80
N ALA A 98 1.53 -5.47 -0.06
CA ALA A 98 1.79 -4.06 0.23
C ALA A 98 0.92 -3.54 1.39
N GLY A 99 -0.36 -3.94 1.42
CA GLY A 99 -1.32 -3.58 2.46
C GLY A 99 -0.95 -4.10 3.85
N LEU A 100 -0.13 -5.16 3.97
CA LEU A 100 0.32 -5.68 5.27
C LEU A 100 0.96 -4.59 6.15
N TRP A 101 1.77 -3.72 5.52
CA TRP A 101 2.41 -2.62 6.25
C TRP A 101 1.40 -1.56 6.69
N ALA A 102 0.35 -1.29 5.90
CA ALA A 102 -0.70 -0.34 6.27
C ALA A 102 -1.45 -0.77 7.54
N GLY A 103 -1.74 -2.07 7.69
CA GLY A 103 -2.29 -2.61 8.94
C GLY A 103 -1.33 -2.46 10.12
N GLN A 104 -0.11 -2.96 9.96
CA GLN A 104 0.87 -2.99 11.05
C GLN A 104 1.33 -1.58 11.48
N PHE A 105 1.33 -0.61 10.57
CA PHE A 105 1.72 0.78 10.82
C PHE A 105 0.95 1.40 11.99
N PHE A 106 -0.38 1.23 12.03
CA PHE A 106 -1.21 1.80 13.10
C PHE A 106 -0.88 1.16 14.45
N ILE A 107 -0.69 -0.16 14.52
CA ILE A 107 -0.32 -0.84 15.76
C ILE A 107 1.04 -0.38 16.26
N PHE A 108 2.00 -0.28 15.36
CA PHE A 108 3.36 0.15 15.69
C PHE A 108 3.38 1.58 16.24
N LEU A 109 2.71 2.53 15.59
CA LEU A 109 2.72 3.93 16.00
C LEU A 109 1.80 4.23 17.20
N LEU A 110 0.65 3.58 17.31
CA LEU A 110 -0.24 3.77 18.46
C LEU A 110 0.44 3.34 19.76
N SER A 111 1.27 2.29 19.72
CA SER A 111 2.07 1.86 20.87
C SER A 111 3.07 2.92 21.36
N GLN A 112 3.50 3.84 20.48
CA GLN A 112 4.51 4.85 20.78
C GLN A 112 3.92 6.21 21.14
N TYR A 113 2.84 6.63 20.49
CA TYR A 113 2.37 8.02 20.57
C TYR A 113 0.99 8.21 21.20
N LYS A 114 0.23 7.13 21.45
CA LYS A 114 -1.08 7.10 22.17
C LYS A 114 -2.19 8.06 21.68
N GLU A 115 -1.92 8.94 20.72
CA GLU A 115 -2.85 9.90 20.14
C GLU A 115 -3.28 9.45 18.73
N VAL A 116 -4.45 8.82 18.66
CA VAL A 116 -5.03 8.26 17.43
C VAL A 116 -5.35 9.38 16.42
N ASP A 117 -6.00 10.45 16.87
CA ASP A 117 -6.51 11.52 15.99
C ASP A 117 -5.39 12.22 15.20
N ARG A 118 -4.28 12.53 15.86
CA ARG A 118 -3.12 13.17 15.22
C ARG A 118 -2.42 12.23 14.25
N LEU A 119 -2.35 10.93 14.58
CA LEU A 119 -1.79 9.94 13.68
C LEU A 119 -2.57 9.90 12.36
N PHE A 120 -3.90 9.74 12.45
CA PHE A 120 -4.77 9.74 11.27
C PHE A 120 -4.74 11.08 10.53
N PHE A 121 -4.69 12.20 11.25
CA PHE A 121 -4.63 13.52 10.60
C PHE A 121 -3.39 13.66 9.70
N HIS A 122 -2.20 13.32 10.20
CA HIS A 122 -0.98 13.45 9.41
C HIS A 122 -0.88 12.40 8.30
N GLU A 123 -1.27 11.16 8.58
CA GLU A 123 -1.30 10.09 7.59
C GLU A 123 -2.28 10.40 6.45
N ASN A 124 -3.52 10.80 6.75
CA ASN A 124 -4.50 11.17 5.73
C ASN A 124 -4.06 12.35 4.86
N ASN A 125 -3.41 13.36 5.43
CA ASN A 125 -2.88 14.48 4.64
C ASN A 125 -1.80 14.03 3.66
N GLY A 126 -0.92 13.11 4.10
CA GLY A 126 0.05 12.47 3.23
C GLY A 126 -0.60 11.62 2.15
N PHE A 127 -1.60 10.83 2.54
CA PHE A 127 -2.39 10.01 1.64
C PHE A 127 -3.02 10.85 0.53
N LEU A 128 -3.75 11.91 0.88
CA LEU A 128 -4.36 12.84 -0.08
C LEU A 128 -3.33 13.45 -1.04
N LEU A 129 -2.16 13.86 -0.52
CA LEU A 129 -1.11 14.40 -1.39
C LEU A 129 -0.60 13.36 -2.38
N GLY A 130 -0.38 12.10 -1.96
CA GLY A 130 0.15 11.06 -2.85
C GLY A 130 -0.84 10.54 -3.91
N ILE A 131 -2.11 11.00 -3.89
CA ILE A 131 -3.08 10.76 -4.96
C ILE A 131 -2.82 11.68 -6.17
N ILE A 132 -2.26 12.87 -5.94
CA ILE A 132 -2.01 13.93 -6.93
C ILE A 132 -0.61 13.80 -7.51
#